data_AF-A0AA37KBH2-F1
#
_entry.id   AF-A0AA37KBH2-F1
#
_cell.length_a   1.000
_cell.length_b   1.000
_cell.length_c   1.000
_cell.angle_alpha   90.00
_cell.angle_beta   90.00
_cell.angle_gamma   90.00
#
_symmetry.space_group_name_H-M   'P 1'
#
loop_
_entity.id
_entity.type
_entity.pdbx_description
1 polymer ?
#
loop_
_entity_poly.entity_id
_entity_poly.type
_entity_poly.pdbx_seq_one_letter_code
_entity_poly.pdbx_strand_id
1 'polypeptide(L)'
;MNPNTGEIHHFSDESLEYEACWDCNEYCLLTDVDDTKETLQELYKSFKGSNKREPGYLHCDVMKKDGMKGVNVYIKIGKTGIADKTYGIDSIYTCKDLDELSSLCDFNKHGFSIVNCICFM
;
A
#
# COMPACT_ATOMS: atom_id res chain seq x y z
N MET A 1 -8.85 23.17 30.45
CA MET A 1 -9.50 23.25 29.13
C MET A 1 -10.55 24.34 29.22
N ASN A 2 -10.35 25.45 28.50
CA ASN A 2 -11.33 26.52 28.42
C ASN A 2 -11.91 26.52 26.99
N PRO A 3 -13.24 26.48 26.78
CA PRO A 3 -13.79 26.19 25.45
C PRO A 3 -13.89 27.42 24.53
N ASN A 4 -13.36 28.59 24.92
CA ASN A 4 -13.74 29.87 24.29
C ASN A 4 -12.59 30.80 23.86
N THR A 5 -11.33 30.36 23.88
CA THR A 5 -10.24 31.12 23.28
C THR A 5 -9.36 30.15 22.50
N GLY A 6 -9.45 30.21 21.16
CA GLY A 6 -8.64 29.43 20.23
C GLY A 6 -7.16 29.83 20.25
N GLU A 7 -6.53 29.69 21.42
CA GLU A 7 -5.11 29.88 21.60
C GLU A 7 -4.41 28.53 21.51
N ILE A 8 -3.82 28.30 20.33
CA ILE A 8 -2.85 27.23 20.09
C ILE A 8 -1.55 27.71 20.74
N HIS A 9 -1.22 27.18 21.91
CA HIS A 9 0.05 27.47 22.56
C HIS A 9 1.10 26.41 22.22
N HIS A 10 2.18 26.91 21.63
CA HIS A 10 3.53 26.34 21.54
C HIS A 10 3.72 25.06 20.71
N PHE A 11 4.13 25.30 19.45
CA PHE A 11 5.04 24.40 18.75
C PHE A 11 6.34 24.30 19.54
N SER A 12 6.63 23.10 20.03
CA SER A 12 7.94 22.69 20.52
C SER A 12 8.48 21.65 19.55
N ASP A 13 9.77 21.76 19.27
CA ASP A 13 10.54 21.23 18.14
C ASP A 13 10.75 19.69 18.16
N GLU A 14 9.67 18.91 18.22
CA GLU A 14 9.68 17.45 18.05
C GLU A 14 8.68 17.05 16.96
N SER A 15 9.08 17.38 15.74
CA SER A 15 8.36 17.10 14.50
C SER A 15 8.27 15.59 14.25
N LEU A 16 7.02 15.10 14.16
CA LEU A 16 6.58 13.92 13.40
C LEU A 16 6.72 12.53 14.04
N GLU A 17 6.24 12.33 15.26
CA GLU A 17 6.04 10.97 15.79
C GLU A 17 4.56 10.67 16.02
N TYR A 18 4.01 9.86 15.12
CA TYR A 18 2.89 8.94 15.30
C TYR A 18 1.80 9.35 16.30
N GLU A 19 0.73 9.97 15.80
CA GLU A 19 -0.57 9.92 16.47
C GLU A 19 -1.13 8.48 16.40
N ALA A 20 -0.60 7.60 17.26
CA ALA A 20 -1.25 6.34 17.59
C ALA A 20 -2.35 6.65 18.63
N CYS A 21 -3.61 6.58 18.20
CA CYS A 21 -4.76 6.61 19.10
C CYS A 21 -4.73 5.34 19.96
N TRP A 22 -4.54 5.49 21.28
CA TRP A 22 -4.44 4.37 22.23
C TRP A 22 -5.82 3.77 22.62
N ASP A 23 -6.93 4.39 22.18
CA ASP A 23 -8.29 4.00 22.57
C ASP A 23 -8.99 3.13 21.51
N CYS A 24 -8.57 3.26 20.25
CA CYS A 24 -9.01 2.39 19.17
C CYS A 24 -7.93 1.32 18.95
N ASN A 25 -8.24 0.05 19.19
CA ASN A 25 -7.39 -1.08 18.77
C ASN A 25 -7.37 -1.28 17.24
N GLU A 26 -7.47 -0.15 16.53
CA GLU A 26 -7.57 0.03 15.10
C GLU A 26 -6.36 0.90 14.77
N TYR A 27 -5.28 0.25 14.35
CA TYR A 27 -4.14 0.95 13.77
C TYR A 27 -4.66 1.64 12.50
N CYS A 28 -5.13 2.87 12.66
CA CYS A 28 -5.57 3.77 11.60
C CYS A 28 -4.37 4.11 10.73
N LEU A 29 -3.99 3.20 9.83
CA LEU A 29 -3.65 3.67 8.52
C LEU A 29 -4.96 4.19 7.91
N LEU A 30 -5.08 5.51 7.89
CA LEU A 30 -6.06 6.28 7.11
C LEU A 30 -5.83 6.07 5.61
N THR A 31 -5.70 4.83 5.17
CA THR A 31 -5.73 4.50 3.76
C THR A 31 -7.08 3.87 3.51
N ASP A 32 -7.94 4.63 2.84
CA ASP A 32 -9.20 4.10 2.38
C ASP A 32 -8.90 2.93 1.42
N VAL A 33 -9.34 1.74 1.80
CA VAL A 33 -9.10 0.52 1.04
C VAL A 33 -9.78 0.63 -0.32
N ASP A 34 -10.92 1.31 -0.39
CA ASP A 34 -11.63 1.55 -1.65
C ASP A 34 -10.84 2.52 -2.53
N ASP A 35 -10.25 3.60 -1.99
CA ASP A 35 -9.37 4.50 -2.75
C ASP A 35 -8.13 3.78 -3.29
N THR A 36 -7.55 2.87 -2.48
CA THR A 36 -6.38 2.09 -2.90
C THR A 36 -6.75 1.15 -4.05
N LYS A 37 -7.91 0.49 -3.96
CA LYS A 37 -8.43 -0.36 -5.02
C LYS A 37 -8.75 0.44 -6.28
N GLU A 38 -9.33 1.63 -6.15
CA GLU A 38 -9.61 2.52 -7.27
C GLU A 38 -8.32 2.94 -7.96
N THR A 39 -7.34 3.43 -7.20
CA THR A 39 -6.01 3.81 -7.70
C THR A 39 -5.34 2.66 -8.44
N LEU A 40 -5.40 1.45 -7.87
CA LEU A 40 -4.88 0.23 -8.50
C LEU A 40 -5.55 -0.05 -9.85
N GLN A 41 -6.88 0.08 -9.92
CA GLN A 41 -7.64 -0.12 -11.16
C GLN A 41 -7.31 0.96 -12.21
N GLU A 42 -7.16 2.22 -11.81
CA GLU A 42 -6.77 3.32 -12.69
C GLU A 42 -5.37 3.13 -13.26
N LEU A 43 -4.39 2.80 -12.42
CA LEU A 43 -3.03 2.50 -12.84
C LEU A 43 -3.00 1.30 -13.80
N TYR A 44 -3.80 0.27 -13.54
CA TYR A 44 -3.88 -0.90 -14.41
C TYR A 44 -4.44 -0.53 -15.78
N LYS A 45 -5.54 0.23 -15.83
CA LYS A 45 -6.12 0.73 -17.09
C LYS A 45 -5.13 1.59 -17.86
N SER A 46 -4.44 2.49 -17.18
CA SER A 46 -3.41 3.37 -17.77
C SER A 46 -2.24 2.57 -18.36
N PHE A 47 -1.74 1.59 -17.61
CA PHE A 47 -0.66 0.71 -18.06
C PHE A 47 -1.07 -0.10 -19.28
N LYS A 48 -2.25 -0.71 -19.26
CA LYS A 48 -2.78 -1.53 -20.36
C LYS A 48 -3.03 -0.70 -21.61
N GLY A 49 -3.56 0.51 -21.46
CA GLY A 49 -3.74 1.46 -22.56
C GLY A 49 -2.43 1.86 -23.25
N SER A 50 -1.38 2.07 -22.45
CA SER A 50 -0.07 2.51 -22.96
C SER A 50 0.77 1.37 -23.55
N ASN A 51 0.79 0.20 -22.89
CA ASN A 51 1.71 -0.89 -23.23
C ASN A 51 1.07 -2.04 -24.02
N LYS A 52 -0.27 -2.09 -24.10
CA LYS A 52 -1.05 -3.18 -24.75
C LYS A 52 -0.67 -4.59 -24.28
N ARG A 53 -0.14 -4.71 -23.05
CA ARG A 53 0.26 -5.96 -22.39
C ARG A 53 -0.20 -5.97 -20.94
N GLU A 54 -0.24 -7.15 -20.34
CA GLU A 54 -0.46 -7.31 -18.90
C GLU A 54 0.81 -6.93 -18.11
N PRO A 55 0.68 -6.27 -16.95
CA PRO A 55 1.82 -5.97 -16.09
C PRO A 55 2.33 -7.22 -15.39
N GLY A 56 3.65 -7.30 -15.22
CA GLY A 56 4.30 -8.38 -14.47
C GLY A 56 4.56 -8.03 -13.01
N TYR A 57 4.59 -6.73 -12.67
CA TYR A 57 4.88 -6.26 -11.32
C TYR A 57 4.05 -5.02 -10.97
N LEU A 58 3.68 -4.91 -9.69
CA LEU A 58 3.19 -3.69 -9.04
C LEU A 58 4.28 -3.16 -8.11
N HIS A 59 4.65 -1.89 -8.29
CA HIS A 59 5.42 -1.11 -7.33
C HIS A 59 4.45 -0.42 -6.37
N CYS A 60 4.61 -0.65 -5.06
CA CYS A 60 3.68 -0.20 -4.04
C CYS A 60 4.36 -0.01 -2.68
N ASP A 61 3.61 0.55 -1.73
CA ASP A 61 3.94 0.50 -0.32
C ASP A 61 2.97 -0.44 0.40
N VAL A 62 3.48 -1.11 1.44
CA VAL A 62 2.72 -2.04 2.27
C VAL A 62 2.85 -1.70 3.74
N MET A 63 1.82 -2.01 4.52
CA MET A 63 1.87 -1.98 5.98
C MET A 63 1.92 -3.39 6.51
N LYS A 64 2.89 -3.71 7.36
CA LYS A 64 3.02 -5.02 8.01
C LYS A 64 2.23 -5.05 9.31
N LYS A 65 1.81 -6.25 9.73
CA LYS A 65 1.09 -6.47 11.00
C LYS A 65 1.85 -5.99 12.25
N ASP A 66 3.18 -5.93 12.19
CA ASP A 66 4.02 -5.45 13.29
C ASP A 66 4.04 -3.91 13.43
N GLY A 67 3.26 -3.20 12.62
CA GLY A 67 3.28 -1.73 12.58
C GLY A 67 4.36 -1.16 11.65
N MET A 68 5.22 -2.01 11.08
CA MET A 68 6.28 -1.57 10.18
C MET A 68 5.77 -1.29 8.76
N LYS A 69 6.02 -0.08 8.26
CA LYS A 69 5.78 0.28 6.86
C LYS A 69 6.89 -0.26 5.95
N GLY A 70 6.53 -1.04 4.96
CA GLY A 70 7.39 -1.39 3.83
C GLY A 70 7.18 -0.38 2.70
N VAL A 71 8.20 0.43 2.42
CA VAL A 71 8.16 1.45 1.36
C VAL A 71 8.91 0.93 0.14
N ASN A 72 8.45 1.26 -1.07
CA ASN A 72 9.08 0.87 -2.34
C ASN A 72 9.26 -0.65 -2.50
N VAL A 73 8.18 -1.41 -2.28
CA VAL A 73 8.18 -2.86 -2.46
C VAL A 73 7.56 -3.25 -3.81
N TYR A 74 7.93 -4.43 -4.29
CA TYR A 74 7.40 -4.98 -5.53
C TYR A 74 6.56 -6.22 -5.25
N ILE A 75 5.38 -6.28 -5.85
CA ILE A 75 4.52 -7.46 -5.86
C ILE A 75 4.48 -7.97 -7.29
N LYS A 76 4.85 -9.24 -7.47
CA LYS A 76 4.82 -9.88 -8.78
C LYS A 76 3.39 -10.31 -9.11
N ILE A 77 2.99 -10.14 -10.37
CA ILE A 77 1.66 -10.50 -10.89
C ILE A 77 1.87 -11.49 -12.04
N GLY A 78 1.40 -12.72 -11.86
CA GLY A 78 1.46 -13.72 -12.92
C GLY A 78 1.42 -15.15 -12.40
N LYS A 79 1.26 -16.09 -13.34
CA LYS A 79 1.19 -17.51 -13.02
C LYS A 79 2.48 -17.96 -12.32
N THR A 80 2.32 -18.49 -11.10
CA THR A 80 3.34 -19.27 -10.39
C THR A 80 4.00 -20.25 -11.36
N GLY A 81 5.32 -20.18 -11.48
CA GLY A 81 6.11 -21.10 -12.32
C GLY A 81 6.98 -20.43 -13.38
N ILE A 82 6.71 -19.18 -13.77
CA ILE A 82 7.66 -18.40 -14.57
C ILE A 82 8.45 -17.53 -13.59
N ALA A 83 9.60 -18.04 -13.15
CA ALA A 83 10.62 -17.19 -12.55
C ALA A 83 11.17 -16.27 -13.64
N ASP A 84 10.42 -15.24 -13.99
CA ASP A 84 10.93 -14.05 -14.68
C ASP A 84 12.02 -13.46 -13.79
N LYS A 85 13.24 -14.00 -13.91
CA LYS A 85 14.48 -13.33 -13.52
C LYS A 85 14.76 -12.14 -14.45
N THR A 86 13.88 -11.91 -15.43
CA THR A 86 13.95 -10.93 -16.51
C THR A 86 14.25 -9.52 -16.03
N TYR A 87 13.90 -9.18 -14.78
CA TYR A 87 14.16 -7.84 -14.23
C TYR A 87 15.06 -7.82 -12.98
N GLY A 88 15.41 -8.97 -12.39
CA GLY A 88 16.19 -9.01 -11.15
C GLY A 88 15.54 -8.28 -9.96
N ILE A 89 14.23 -8.02 -10.01
CA ILE A 89 13.47 -7.31 -8.99
C ILE A 89 13.15 -8.28 -7.84
N ASP A 90 13.53 -7.90 -6.62
CA ASP A 90 13.14 -8.63 -5.40
C ASP A 90 11.68 -8.30 -5.07
N SER A 91 10.80 -9.30 -5.22
CA SER A 91 9.38 -9.17 -4.93
C SER A 91 9.05 -9.83 -3.59
N ILE A 92 8.35 -9.11 -2.73
CA ILE A 92 7.96 -9.60 -1.40
C ILE A 92 6.83 -10.63 -1.44
N TYR A 93 6.05 -10.64 -2.54
CA TYR A 93 4.92 -11.54 -2.73
C TYR A 93 4.63 -11.73 -4.23
N THR A 94 4.04 -12.88 -4.58
CA THR A 94 3.60 -13.19 -5.95
C THR A 94 2.11 -13.48 -5.94
N CYS A 95 1.34 -12.64 -6.64
CA CYS A 95 -0.08 -12.82 -6.91
C CYS A 95 -0.28 -13.60 -8.21
N LYS A 96 -1.28 -14.47 -8.22
CA LYS A 96 -1.66 -15.23 -9.43
C LYS A 96 -2.35 -14.34 -10.48
N ASP A 97 -3.13 -13.36 -10.04
CA ASP A 97 -3.97 -12.47 -10.84
C ASP A 97 -4.26 -11.15 -10.10
N LEU A 98 -4.99 -10.24 -10.78
CA LEU A 98 -5.37 -8.94 -10.26
C LEU A 98 -6.39 -8.99 -9.11
N ASP A 99 -7.25 -10.01 -9.07
CA ASP A 99 -8.19 -10.19 -7.96
C ASP A 99 -7.45 -10.54 -6.67
N GLU A 100 -6.43 -11.39 -6.75
CA GLU A 100 -5.54 -11.65 -5.61
C GLU A 100 -4.78 -10.39 -5.20
N LEU A 101 -4.28 -9.61 -6.17
CA LEU A 101 -3.60 -8.34 -5.89
C LEU A 101 -4.53 -7.35 -5.18
N SER A 102 -5.79 -7.24 -5.63
CA SER A 102 -6.79 -6.38 -5.00
C SER A 102 -7.15 -6.84 -3.59
N SER A 103 -7.14 -8.15 -3.34
CA SER A 103 -7.36 -8.73 -2.02
C SER A 103 -6.21 -8.44 -1.04
N LEU A 104 -5.02 -8.03 -1.53
CA LEU A 104 -3.92 -7.59 -0.68
C LEU A 104 -4.10 -6.16 -0.16
N CYS A 105 -5.00 -5.36 -0.74
CA CYS A 105 -5.38 -4.06 -0.18
C CYS A 105 -6.17 -4.24 1.13
N ASP A 106 -6.91 -5.35 1.27
CA ASP A 106 -7.65 -5.68 2.47
C ASP A 106 -6.78 -6.34 3.55
N PHE A 107 -7.33 -6.46 4.75
CA PHE A 107 -6.78 -7.31 5.80
C PHE A 107 -6.73 -8.75 5.32
N ASN A 108 -5.51 -9.28 5.24
CA ASN A 108 -5.28 -10.63 4.75
C ASN A 108 -4.40 -11.44 5.71
N LYS A 109 -4.34 -12.76 5.42
CA LYS A 109 -3.56 -13.71 6.21
C LYS A 109 -2.04 -13.62 5.97
N HIS A 110 -1.60 -12.88 4.95
CA HIS A 110 -0.20 -12.80 4.53
C HIS A 110 0.65 -11.85 5.37
N GLY A 111 0.04 -11.11 6.31
CA GLY A 111 0.76 -10.34 7.31
C GLY A 111 1.18 -8.94 6.87
N PHE A 112 0.71 -8.51 5.69
CA PHE A 112 0.87 -7.15 5.19
C PHE A 112 -0.36 -6.76 4.36
N SER A 113 -0.62 -5.47 4.22
CA SER A 113 -1.65 -4.94 3.32
C SER A 113 -1.07 -3.82 2.44
N ILE A 114 -1.51 -3.72 1.19
CA ILE A 114 -1.12 -2.65 0.26
C ILE A 114 -1.83 -1.37 0.69
N VAL A 115 -1.06 -0.29 0.78
CA VAL A 115 -1.55 1.00 1.30
C VAL A 115 -1.28 2.15 0.35
N ASN A 116 -0.52 1.91 -0.71
CA ASN A 116 -0.25 2.88 -1.75
C ASN A 116 0.19 2.16 -3.02
N CYS A 117 -0.38 2.50 -4.16
CA CYS A 117 0.00 1.96 -5.46
C CYS A 117 0.75 3.02 -6.25
N ILE A 118 1.98 2.71 -6.68
CA ILE A 118 2.87 3.67 -7.33
C ILE A 118 2.77 3.51 -8.85
N CYS A 119 3.10 2.33 -9.38
CA CYS A 119 3.02 2.05 -10.81
C CYS A 119 3.06 0.55 -11.15
N PHE A 120 2.65 0.21 -12.36
CA PHE A 120 2.80 -1.13 -12.95
C PHE A 120 3.98 -1.19 -13.93
N MET A 121 4.60 -2.37 -14.07
CA MET A 121 5.74 -2.65 -14.96
C MET A 121 5.54 -3.88 -15.84
#